data_AF-A0A7I4Z4X7-F1
#
_entry.id   AF-A0A7I4Z4X7-F1
#
_cell.length_a   1.000
_cell.length_b   1.000
_cell.length_c   1.000
_cell.angle_alpha   90.00
_cell.angle_beta   90.00
_cell.angle_gamma   90.00
#
_symmetry.space_group_name_H-M   'P 1'
#
loop_
_entity.id
_entity.type
_entity.pdbx_description
1 polymer ?
#
loop_
_entity_poly.entity_id
_entity_poly.type
_entity_poly.pdbx_seq_one_letter_code
_entity_poly.pdbx_strand_id
1 'polypeptide(L)'
;MDFHRRGWTSRPRFSCSHPVDFYNLFLDAEMMELIVTETNRYGQQRAEKLGSDFKYTTEDEMRKFFGICLQMGIVRLPRLHDYWSQRPALGGHSHVGHVMVRRRFEELRRSLHVANNDQFDGDKLHKIR
;
A
#
# COMPACT_ATOMS: atom_id res chain seq x y z
N MET A 1 -16.86 33.03 -40.04
CA MET A 1 -16.78 32.39 -38.72
C MET A 1 -16.27 30.98 -38.96
N ASP A 2 -14.97 30.78 -38.82
CA ASP A 2 -14.35 29.46 -39.01
C ASP A 2 -13.52 29.16 -37.77
N PHE A 3 -13.98 28.19 -36.99
CA PHE A 3 -13.37 27.81 -35.73
C PHE A 3 -12.05 27.10 -36.00
N HIS A 4 -10.95 27.72 -35.58
CA HIS A 4 -9.65 27.09 -35.44
C HIS A 4 -9.78 25.73 -34.74
N ARG A 5 -9.50 24.65 -35.49
CA ARG A 5 -9.17 23.34 -34.93
C ARG A 5 -7.85 23.49 -34.18
N ARG A 6 -7.94 23.79 -32.87
CA ARG A 6 -6.80 23.64 -31.97
C ARG A 6 -6.43 22.16 -31.95
N GLY A 7 -5.26 21.85 -32.51
CA GLY A 7 -4.69 20.51 -32.49
C GLY A 7 -4.62 20.02 -31.05
N TRP A 8 -5.22 18.87 -30.81
CA TRP A 8 -4.99 18.11 -29.59
C TRP A 8 -3.53 17.65 -29.65
N THR A 9 -2.64 18.40 -29.00
CA THR A 9 -1.26 17.95 -28.78
C THR A 9 -1.35 16.59 -28.08
N SER A 10 -0.73 15.59 -28.70
CA SER A 10 -0.68 14.20 -28.25
C SER A 10 -0.30 14.16 -26.78
N ARG A 11 -1.28 13.83 -25.92
CA ARG A 11 -0.99 13.44 -24.54
C ARG A 11 0.07 12.33 -24.61
N PRO A 12 1.09 12.32 -23.73
CA PRO A 12 2.00 11.19 -23.65
C PRO A 12 1.11 9.95 -23.47
N ARG A 13 1.14 9.07 -24.46
CA ARG A 13 0.52 7.76 -24.30
C ARG A 13 1.42 7.03 -23.32
N PHE A 14 0.94 6.85 -22.08
CA PHE A 14 1.60 5.92 -21.17
C PHE A 14 1.71 4.57 -21.88
N SER A 15 2.92 4.00 -21.95
CA SER A 15 3.15 2.68 -22.53
C SER A 15 2.76 1.58 -21.55
N CYS A 16 1.56 1.67 -20.99
CA CYS A 16 1.03 0.70 -20.05
C CYS A 16 0.25 -0.35 -20.84
N SER A 17 0.68 -1.61 -20.77
CA SER A 17 0.03 -2.75 -21.46
C SER A 17 -0.56 -3.77 -20.49
N HIS A 18 -0.10 -3.78 -19.24
CA HIS A 18 -0.56 -4.67 -18.18
C HIS A 18 -1.07 -3.87 -16.97
N PRO A 19 -2.01 -4.43 -16.17
CA PRO A 19 -2.53 -3.75 -14.98
C PRO A 19 -1.45 -3.26 -14.00
N VAL A 20 -0.34 -4.00 -13.88
CA VAL A 20 0.78 -3.63 -13.03
C VAL A 20 1.49 -2.35 -13.49
N ASP A 21 1.48 -2.06 -14.80
CA ASP A 21 2.12 -0.86 -15.34
C ASP A 21 1.39 0.40 -14.84
N PHE A 22 0.06 0.36 -14.81
CA PHE A 22 -0.77 1.44 -14.27
C PHE A 22 -0.60 1.58 -12.76
N TYR A 23 -0.49 0.46 -12.04
CA TYR A 23 -0.20 0.47 -10.60
C TYR A 23 1.13 1.18 -10.31
N ASN A 24 2.16 0.87 -11.09
CA ASN A 24 3.50 1.46 -10.95
C ASN A 24 3.56 2.95 -11.33
N LEU A 25 2.52 3.53 -11.95
CA LEU A 25 2.42 4.99 -12.12
C LEU A 25 2.17 5.73 -10.80
N PHE A 26 1.65 5.04 -9.79
CA PHE A 26 1.33 5.62 -8.47
C PHE A 26 2.25 5.10 -7.37
N LEU A 27 2.58 3.80 -7.40
CA LEU A 27 3.46 3.14 -6.45
C LEU A 27 4.73 2.68 -7.17
N ASP A 28 5.50 3.66 -7.64
CA ASP A 28 6.78 3.45 -8.30
C ASP A 28 7.87 2.97 -7.32
N ALA A 29 9.08 2.78 -7.83
CA ALA A 29 10.19 2.27 -7.03
C ALA A 29 10.60 3.23 -5.90
N GLU A 30 10.64 4.54 -6.18
CA GLU A 30 11.02 5.56 -5.20
C GLU A 30 10.00 5.64 -4.07
N MET A 31 8.70 5.68 -4.41
CA MET A 31 7.65 5.68 -3.40
C MET A 31 7.66 4.39 -2.57
N MET A 32 7.92 3.24 -3.20
CA MET A 32 7.98 1.97 -2.48
C MET A 32 9.19 1.91 -1.54
N GLU A 33 10.36 2.42 -1.96
CA GLU A 33 11.55 2.54 -1.12
C GLU A 33 11.29 3.44 0.09
N LEU A 34 10.65 4.60 -0.12
CA LEU A 34 10.23 5.49 0.95
C LEU A 34 9.30 4.76 1.94
N ILE A 35 8.23 4.13 1.44
CA ILE A 35 7.26 3.43 2.28
C ILE A 35 7.95 2.33 3.11
N VAL A 36 8.81 1.52 2.50
CA VAL A 36 9.53 0.43 3.19
C VAL A 36 10.46 1.01 4.27
N THR A 37 11.22 2.04 3.94
CA THR A 37 12.17 2.69 4.85
C THR A 37 11.46 3.26 6.06
N GLU A 38 10.40 4.03 5.85
CA GLU A 38 9.67 4.70 6.91
C GLU A 38 8.83 3.73 7.74
N THR A 39 8.23 2.72 7.11
CA THR A 39 7.51 1.64 7.80
C THR A 39 8.44 0.84 8.71
N ASN A 40 9.67 0.53 8.25
CA ASN A 40 10.66 -0.16 9.07
C ASN A 40 11.12 0.69 10.25
N ARG A 41 11.44 1.96 10.01
CA ARG A 41 11.82 2.90 11.07
C ARG A 41 10.73 3.02 12.13
N TYR A 42 9.50 3.29 11.70
CA TYR A 42 8.38 3.46 12.63
C TYR A 42 8.02 2.15 13.35
N GLY A 43 8.05 1.02 12.64
CA GLY A 43 7.86 -0.31 13.24
C GLY A 43 8.85 -0.59 14.36
N GLN A 44 10.14 -0.34 14.12
CA GLN A 44 11.20 -0.49 15.10
C GLN A 44 11.02 0.43 16.32
N GLN A 45 10.77 1.73 16.09
CA GLN A 45 10.51 2.69 17.17
C GLN A 45 9.32 2.30 18.05
N ARG A 46 8.26 1.73 17.45
CA ARG A 46 7.11 1.22 18.22
C ARG A 46 7.47 -0.02 19.03
N ALA A 47 8.26 -0.91 18.44
CA ALA A 47 8.68 -2.16 19.07
C ALA A 47 9.50 -1.86 20.34
N GLU A 48 10.47 -0.94 20.23
CA GLU A 48 11.28 -0.46 21.35
C GLU A 48 10.43 0.14 22.47
N LYS A 49 9.46 0.99 22.13
CA LYS A 49 8.54 1.59 23.12
C LYS A 49 7.66 0.59 23.84
N LEU A 50 7.31 -0.52 23.18
CA LEU A 50 6.43 -1.56 23.73
C LEU A 50 7.20 -2.73 24.35
N GLY A 51 8.54 -2.73 24.28
CA GLY A 51 9.36 -3.87 24.71
C GLY A 51 9.09 -5.13 23.89
N SER A 52 8.81 -4.98 22.59
CA SER A 52 8.53 -6.06 21.65
C SER A 52 9.49 -6.02 20.45
N ASP A 53 9.46 -7.06 19.62
CA ASP A 53 10.21 -7.10 18.36
C ASP A 53 9.36 -6.69 17.16
N PHE A 54 9.99 -6.08 16.16
CA PHE A 54 9.38 -5.84 14.85
C PHE A 54 10.21 -6.47 13.75
N LYS A 55 9.57 -7.34 12.95
CA LYS A 55 10.22 -7.90 11.76
C LYS A 55 10.17 -6.88 10.63
N TYR A 56 11.34 -6.54 10.09
CA TYR A 56 11.44 -5.61 8.97
C TYR A 56 10.69 -6.13 7.75
N THR A 57 10.03 -5.21 7.06
CA THR A 57 9.35 -5.44 5.78
C THR A 57 10.31 -5.21 4.61
N THR A 58 9.94 -5.77 3.47
CA THR A 58 10.64 -5.59 2.19
C THR A 58 9.70 -4.97 1.17
N GLU A 59 10.25 -4.49 0.05
CA GLU A 59 9.45 -4.01 -1.08
C GLU A 59 8.47 -5.09 -1.58
N ASP A 60 8.91 -6.33 -1.75
CA ASP A 60 8.04 -7.45 -2.17
C ASP A 60 6.89 -7.67 -1.17
N GLU A 61 7.18 -7.63 0.14
CA GLU A 61 6.16 -7.77 1.17
C GLU A 61 5.16 -6.60 1.16
N MET A 62 5.64 -5.36 0.95
CA MET A 62 4.78 -4.18 0.85
C MET A 62 3.93 -4.19 -0.43
N ARG A 63 4.47 -4.64 -1.57
CA ARG A 63 3.69 -4.83 -2.80
C ARG A 63 2.57 -5.86 -2.61
N LYS A 64 2.85 -6.96 -1.91
CA LYS A 64 1.82 -7.94 -1.50
C LYS A 64 0.76 -7.32 -0.59
N PHE A 65 1.19 -6.54 0.41
CA PHE A 65 0.29 -5.81 1.31
C PHE A 65 -0.66 -4.88 0.54
N PHE A 66 -0.14 -4.05 -0.37
CA PHE A 66 -0.96 -3.16 -1.20
C PHE A 66 -1.83 -3.93 -2.20
N GLY A 67 -1.34 -5.03 -2.78
CA GLY A 67 -2.16 -5.94 -3.60
C GLY A 67 -3.37 -6.49 -2.85
N ILE A 68 -3.19 -6.85 -1.56
CA ILE A 68 -4.31 -7.24 -0.69
C ILE A 68 -5.28 -6.06 -0.48
N CYS A 69 -4.78 -4.86 -0.22
CA CYS A 69 -5.62 -3.66 -0.07
C CYS A 69 -6.44 -3.36 -1.34
N LEU A 70 -5.84 -3.51 -2.52
CA LEU A 70 -6.54 -3.35 -3.81
C LEU A 70 -7.64 -4.41 -3.98
N GLN A 71 -7.34 -5.68 -3.66
CA GLN A 71 -8.32 -6.76 -3.69
C GLN A 71 -9.49 -6.49 -2.73
N MET A 72 -9.22 -5.98 -1.53
CA MET A 72 -10.25 -5.54 -0.58
C MET A 72 -11.07 -4.35 -1.10
N GLY A 73 -10.49 -3.55 -2.01
CA GLY A 73 -11.17 -2.48 -2.72
C GLY A 73 -12.27 -2.99 -3.65
N ILE A 74 -11.99 -4.11 -4.34
CA ILE A 74 -12.87 -4.76 -5.32
C ILE A 74 -13.88 -5.69 -4.62
N VAL A 75 -13.39 -6.59 -3.77
CA VAL A 75 -14.19 -7.56 -3.04
C VAL A 75 -14.39 -7.04 -1.62
N ARG A 76 -15.62 -6.62 -1.29
CA ARG A 76 -15.96 -6.05 0.03
C ARG A 76 -16.55 -7.13 0.93
N LEU A 77 -15.90 -7.39 2.06
CA LEU A 77 -16.41 -8.28 3.11
C LEU A 77 -16.82 -7.47 4.35
N PRO A 78 -17.75 -7.99 5.19
CA PRO A 78 -18.30 -7.23 6.32
C PRO A 78 -17.25 -6.79 7.35
N ARG A 79 -16.22 -7.61 7.56
CA ARG A 79 -15.17 -7.34 8.55
C ARG A 79 -13.79 -7.63 7.97
N LEU A 80 -12.77 -6.94 8.46
CA LEU A 80 -11.39 -7.15 8.01
C LEU A 80 -10.90 -8.60 8.20
N HIS A 81 -11.32 -9.27 9.28
CA HIS A 81 -10.91 -10.66 9.51
C HIS A 81 -11.59 -11.65 8.57
N ASP A 82 -12.72 -11.28 7.96
CA ASP A 82 -13.48 -12.16 7.06
C ASP A 82 -12.67 -12.50 5.80
N TYR A 83 -11.74 -11.62 5.39
CA TYR A 83 -10.82 -11.86 4.29
C TYR A 83 -9.89 -13.06 4.51
N TRP A 84 -9.65 -13.44 5.77
CA TRP A 84 -8.88 -14.63 6.14
C TRP A 84 -9.76 -15.83 6.51
N SER A 85 -11.07 -15.73 6.30
CA SER A 85 -12.01 -16.79 6.61
C SER A 85 -12.01 -17.89 5.53
N GLN A 86 -12.14 -19.14 5.96
CA GLN A 86 -12.40 -20.29 5.08
C GLN A 86 -13.90 -20.65 5.03
N ARG A 87 -14.78 -19.79 5.58
CA ARG A 87 -16.22 -20.05 5.60
C ARG A 87 -16.77 -20.01 4.16
N PRO A 88 -17.53 -21.04 3.73
CA PRO A 88 -18.12 -21.05 2.38
C PRO A 88 -19.00 -19.82 2.09
N ALA A 89 -19.74 -19.33 3.09
CA ALA A 89 -20.58 -18.13 2.97
C ALA A 89 -19.80 -16.83 2.69
N LEU A 90 -18.48 -16.84 2.87
CA LEU A 90 -17.58 -15.71 2.60
C LEU A 90 -16.65 -15.98 1.41
N GLY A 91 -16.96 -16.99 0.58
CA GLY A 91 -16.20 -17.37 -0.61
C GLY A 91 -15.35 -18.63 -0.45
N GLY A 92 -15.28 -19.23 0.75
CA GLY A 92 -14.71 -20.56 0.98
C GLY A 92 -13.20 -20.73 0.78
N HIS A 93 -12.52 -19.74 0.19
CA HIS A 93 -11.09 -19.77 -0.09
C HIS A 93 -10.47 -18.39 0.14
N SER A 94 -9.75 -18.25 1.26
CA SER A 94 -9.02 -17.02 1.53
C SER A 94 -7.82 -16.84 0.60
N HIS A 95 -8.03 -16.19 -0.56
CA HIS A 95 -6.95 -15.83 -1.48
C HIS A 95 -5.88 -14.99 -0.81
N VAL A 96 -6.27 -14.00 0.01
CA VAL A 96 -5.31 -13.12 0.68
C VAL A 96 -4.54 -13.85 1.77
N GLY A 97 -5.11 -14.89 2.38
CA GLY A 97 -4.44 -15.72 3.39
C GLY A 97 -3.29 -16.55 2.84
N HIS A 98 -3.33 -16.90 1.54
CA HIS A 98 -2.20 -17.52 0.85
C HIS A 98 -1.07 -16.55 0.52
N VAL A 99 -1.38 -15.25 0.40
CA VAL A 99 -0.40 -14.20 0.09
C VAL A 99 0.29 -13.70 1.35
N MET A 100 -0.48 -13.44 2.42
CA MET A 100 0.04 -12.92 3.69
C MET A 100 -0.87 -13.36 4.84
N VAL A 101 -0.27 -13.85 5.92
CA VAL A 101 -1.02 -14.20 7.13
C VAL A 101 -1.62 -12.97 7.80
N ARG A 102 -2.86 -13.09 8.32
CA ARG A 102 -3.62 -11.96 8.91
C ARG A 102 -2.82 -11.16 9.93
N ARG A 103 -2.12 -11.84 10.83
CA ARG A 103 -1.33 -11.19 11.89
C ARG A 103 -0.27 -10.25 11.29
N ARG A 104 0.42 -10.69 10.24
CA ARG A 104 1.45 -9.88 9.56
C ARG A 104 0.82 -8.71 8.82
N PHE A 105 -0.31 -8.91 8.14
CA PHE A 105 -1.05 -7.81 7.52
C PHE A 105 -1.46 -6.75 8.54
N GLU A 106 -2.01 -7.16 9.69
CA GLU A 106 -2.40 -6.22 10.75
C GLU A 106 -1.20 -5.50 11.38
N GLU A 107 -0.06 -6.17 11.51
CA GLU A 107 1.20 -5.58 11.97
C GLU A 107 1.69 -4.50 11.00
N LEU A 108 1.81 -4.82 9.70
CA LEU A 108 2.19 -3.86 8.67
C LEU A 108 1.19 -2.70 8.59
N ARG A 109 -0.12 -2.97 8.69
CA ARG A 109 -1.15 -1.91 8.71
C ARG A 109 -0.98 -0.94 9.88
N ARG A 110 -0.55 -1.43 11.05
CA ARG A 110 -0.32 -0.59 12.24
C ARG A 110 1.00 0.19 12.14
N SER A 111 1.98 -0.33 11.41
CA SER A 111 3.32 0.26 11.26
C SER A 111 3.51 1.04 9.95
N LEU A 112 2.52 1.04 9.04
CA LEU A 112 2.61 1.75 7.77
C LEU A 112 2.94 3.23 7.99
N HIS A 113 4.01 3.68 7.37
CA HIS A 113 4.52 5.03 7.52
C HIS A 113 5.19 5.50 6.23
N VAL A 114 5.18 6.83 6.01
CA VAL A 114 5.73 7.45 4.80
C VAL A 114 6.54 8.72 5.10
N ALA A 115 6.88 8.97 6.37
CA ALA A 115 7.69 10.11 6.77
C ALA A 115 8.48 9.83 8.05
N ASN A 116 9.59 10.53 8.25
CA ASN A 116 10.36 10.40 9.47
C ASN A 116 9.74 11.23 10.62
N ASN A 117 9.29 10.57 11.70
CA ASN A 117 8.75 11.29 12.87
C ASN A 117 9.78 12.18 13.58
N ASP A 118 11.07 11.88 13.44
CA ASP A 118 12.15 12.65 14.08
C ASP A 118 12.44 13.98 13.34
N GLN A 119 11.81 14.19 12.18
CA GLN A 119 11.95 15.39 11.35
C GLN A 119 10.70 16.27 11.39
N PHE A 120 9.93 16.23 12.49
CA PHE A 120 8.78 17.10 12.65
C PHE A 120 9.20 18.58 12.63
N ASP A 121 8.69 19.31 11.64
CA ASP A 121 9.02 20.71 11.36
C ASP A 121 7.93 21.68 11.86
N GLY A 122 6.87 21.17 12.50
CA GLY A 122 5.71 21.97 12.92
C GLY A 122 4.54 21.94 11.94
N ASP A 123 4.69 21.41 10.73
CA ASP A 123 3.59 21.25 9.78
C ASP A 123 2.68 20.08 10.19
N LYS A 124 1.36 20.33 10.25
CA LYS A 124 0.37 19.29 10.57
C LYS A 124 0.30 18.20 9.51
N LEU A 125 0.73 18.48 8.27
CA LEU A 125 0.70 17.56 7.13
C LEU A 125 2.05 16.91 6.80
N HIS A 126 3.11 17.12 7.60
CA HIS A 126 4.47 16.60 7.35
C HIS A 126 4.54 15.08 7.06
N LYS A 127 3.54 14.30 7.48
CA LYS A 127 3.50 12.85 7.29
C LYS A 127 3.00 12.37 5.94
N ILE A 128 2.41 13.25 5.12
CA ILE A 128 1.76 12.87 3.85
C ILE A 128 2.05 13.87 2.73
N ARG A 129 3.07 14.69 2.91
CA ARG A 129 3.45 15.73 1.97
C ARG A 129 4.25 15.17 0.81
#